data_AF-C7EMJ0-F1
#
_entry.id   AF-C7EMJ0-F1
#
_cell.length_a   1.000
_cell.length_b   1.000
_cell.length_c   1.000
_cell.angle_alpha   90.00
_cell.angle_beta   90.00
_cell.angle_gamma   90.00
#
_symmetry.space_group_name_H-M   'P 1'
#
loop_
_entity.id
_entity.type
_entity.pdbx_description
1 polymer ?
#
loop_
_entity_poly.entity_id
_entity_poly.type
_entity_poly.pdbx_seq_one_letter_code
_entity_poly.pdbx_strand_id
1 'polypeptide(L)'
;SHINYAFADICWEGRHGNPDPTGPNPQTWSCQDENGVIDAPNGTIVMGDPWIDAQKSNPGDVWDEPIRGNFKQLLKLKKSHPHLKTFISVGGWTWSNRFSDVAADPVARGNFAASAVEFLRKYGFDGVDLDWEYPVSGGLPGNSTRPEDKRNYTLLLQEVRKKLDAAEAKDGKEYLLTIASGASPEYVSNTELDKIAQTVDWINIMTYDFNGA
;
A
#
# COMPACT_ATOMS: atom_id res chain seq x y z
N SER A 1 3.57 13.66 13.48
CA SER A 1 2.37 12.91 13.91
C SER A 1 2.30 11.57 13.20
N HIS A 2 2.54 11.52 11.90
CA HIS A 2 2.48 10.29 11.09
C HIS A 2 3.80 10.06 10.34
N ILE A 3 4.12 8.79 10.06
CA ILE A 3 5.16 8.36 9.12
C ILE A 3 4.53 7.35 8.16
N ASN A 4 4.61 7.61 6.86
CA ASN A 4 4.27 6.65 5.82
C ASN A 4 5.55 5.89 5.43
N TYR A 5 5.51 4.56 5.52
CA TYR A 5 6.58 3.70 5.05
C TYR A 5 6.34 3.35 3.58
N ALA A 6 7.30 3.74 2.74
CA ALA A 6 7.28 3.56 1.29
C ALA A 6 8.27 2.45 0.89
N PHE A 7 7.87 1.35 0.26
CA PHE A 7 6.49 0.93 -0.07
C PHE A 7 6.32 -0.58 0.15
N ALA A 8 5.08 -1.00 0.41
CA ALA A 8 4.62 -2.36 0.13
C ALA A 8 4.14 -2.47 -1.33
N ASP A 9 4.00 -3.70 -1.82
CA ASP A 9 3.66 -4.00 -3.21
C ASP A 9 2.49 -4.99 -3.30
N ILE A 10 2.02 -5.27 -4.52
CA ILE A 10 0.86 -6.09 -4.81
C ILE A 10 1.30 -7.40 -5.48
N CYS A 11 0.99 -8.52 -4.84
CA CYS A 11 1.24 -9.84 -5.40
C CYS A 11 0.29 -10.16 -6.56
N TRP A 12 0.84 -10.67 -7.66
CA TRP A 12 0.13 -11.17 -8.82
C TRP A 12 0.85 -12.39 -9.39
N GLU A 13 0.17 -13.54 -9.43
CA GLU A 13 0.72 -14.82 -9.91
C GLU A 13 2.03 -15.21 -9.20
N GLY A 14 2.07 -15.00 -7.88
CA GLY A 14 3.22 -15.33 -7.03
C GLY A 14 4.42 -14.40 -7.20
N ARG A 15 4.27 -13.29 -7.94
CA ARG A 15 5.31 -12.27 -8.13
C ARG A 15 4.81 -10.86 -7.82
N HIS A 16 5.73 -9.96 -7.51
CA HIS A 16 5.46 -8.52 -7.38
C HIS A 16 6.59 -7.72 -8.07
N GLY A 17 6.44 -6.41 -8.14
CA GLY A 17 7.31 -5.48 -8.85
C GLY A 17 6.72 -5.03 -10.19
N ASN A 18 7.50 -4.26 -10.93
CA ASN A 18 7.11 -3.72 -12.22
C ASN A 18 8.25 -3.90 -13.23
N PRO A 19 8.07 -4.70 -14.30
CA PRO A 19 9.10 -4.90 -15.31
C PRO A 19 9.18 -3.78 -16.35
N ASP A 20 8.37 -2.71 -16.24
CA ASP A 20 8.37 -1.61 -17.20
C ASP A 20 9.76 -0.96 -17.32
N PRO A 21 10.42 -1.04 -18.50
CA PRO A 21 11.77 -0.52 -18.69
C PRO A 21 11.87 1.00 -18.64
N THR A 22 10.75 1.71 -18.66
CA THR A 22 10.70 3.17 -18.48
C THR A 22 10.69 3.57 -17.01
N GLY A 23 10.41 2.63 -16.10
CA GLY A 23 10.50 2.82 -14.66
C GLY A 23 11.95 2.78 -14.17
N PRO A 24 12.24 3.39 -13.00
CA PRO A 24 13.59 3.44 -12.45
C PRO A 24 14.09 2.08 -11.91
N ASN A 25 13.19 1.11 -11.71
CA ASN A 25 13.51 -0.22 -11.18
C ASN A 25 12.73 -1.32 -11.93
N PRO A 26 13.13 -1.68 -13.16
CA PRO A 26 12.40 -2.63 -14.02
C PRO A 26 12.66 -4.08 -13.60
N GLN A 27 12.24 -4.43 -12.40
CA GLN A 27 12.50 -5.72 -11.77
C GLN A 27 11.24 -6.30 -11.12
N THR A 28 11.23 -7.62 -10.98
CA THR A 28 10.19 -8.36 -10.27
C THR A 28 10.82 -9.40 -9.37
N TRP A 29 10.15 -9.71 -8.26
CA TRP A 29 10.57 -10.72 -7.30
C TRP A 29 9.41 -11.65 -6.97
N SER A 30 9.71 -12.80 -6.37
CA SER A 30 8.67 -13.67 -5.81
C SER A 30 8.04 -13.00 -4.60
N CYS A 31 6.72 -13.13 -4.45
CA CYS A 31 6.00 -12.67 -3.27
C CYS A 31 6.53 -13.35 -2.01
N GLN A 32 6.82 -12.56 -0.99
CA GLN A 32 7.49 -13.02 0.21
C GLN A 32 6.91 -12.38 1.47
N ASP A 33 6.98 -13.10 2.58
CA ASP A 33 6.84 -12.58 3.94
C ASP A 33 8.20 -12.56 4.65
N GLU A 34 8.22 -12.33 5.97
CA GLU A 34 9.47 -12.27 6.74
C GLU A 34 10.22 -13.60 6.78
N ASN A 35 9.55 -14.72 6.46
CA ASN A 35 10.08 -16.08 6.50
C ASN A 35 10.47 -16.61 5.12
N GLY A 36 10.07 -15.94 4.03
CA GLY A 36 10.46 -16.30 2.67
C GLY A 36 9.28 -16.32 1.71
N VAL A 37 9.37 -17.14 0.66
CA VAL A 37 8.39 -17.18 -0.44
C VAL A 37 7.05 -17.71 0.05
N ILE A 38 5.98 -17.04 -0.34
CA ILE A 38 4.60 -17.39 0.02
C ILE A 38 3.75 -17.64 -1.23
N ASP A 39 2.74 -18.50 -1.09
CA ASP A 39 1.66 -18.66 -2.06
C ASP A 39 0.50 -17.75 -1.65
N ALA A 40 0.48 -16.54 -2.20
CA ALA A 40 -0.52 -15.52 -1.90
C ALA A 40 -1.44 -15.31 -3.10
N PRO A 41 -2.76 -15.18 -2.90
CA PRO A 41 -3.69 -14.95 -3.99
C PRO A 41 -3.47 -13.55 -4.61
N ASN A 42 -3.87 -13.40 -5.87
CA ASN A 42 -3.78 -12.13 -6.58
C ASN A 42 -4.46 -11.00 -5.80
N GLY A 43 -3.77 -9.86 -5.73
CA GLY A 43 -4.18 -8.68 -4.98
C GLY A 43 -3.72 -8.62 -3.53
N THR A 44 -3.01 -9.64 -3.03
CA THR A 44 -2.45 -9.60 -1.67
C THR A 44 -1.34 -8.55 -1.57
N ILE A 45 -1.40 -7.70 -0.54
CA ILE A 45 -0.31 -6.79 -0.18
C ILE A 45 0.87 -7.60 0.38
N VAL A 46 2.07 -7.36 -0.14
CA VAL A 46 3.32 -8.02 0.25
C VAL A 46 4.41 -7.00 0.54
N MET A 47 5.46 -7.41 1.25
CA MET A 47 6.62 -6.55 1.49
C MET A 47 7.32 -6.21 0.17
N GLY A 48 7.74 -4.95 0.00
CA GLY A 48 8.44 -4.49 -1.19
C GLY A 48 9.88 -4.99 -1.24
N ASP A 49 10.56 -5.03 -0.08
CA ASP A 49 11.87 -5.64 0.07
C ASP A 49 11.97 -6.31 1.45
N PRO A 50 11.60 -7.60 1.56
CA PRO A 50 11.58 -8.33 2.83
C PRO A 50 12.91 -8.25 3.61
N TRP A 51 14.05 -8.15 2.92
CA TRP A 51 15.34 -8.08 3.57
C TRP A 51 15.45 -6.80 4.40
N ILE A 52 15.23 -5.63 3.78
CA ILE A 52 15.33 -4.36 4.50
C ILE A 52 14.12 -4.10 5.40
N ASP A 53 12.94 -4.57 5.00
CA ASP A 53 11.68 -4.36 5.69
C ASP A 53 11.66 -5.10 7.05
N ALA A 54 12.00 -6.39 7.05
CA ALA A 54 11.76 -7.25 8.21
C ALA A 54 12.90 -8.21 8.60
N GLN A 55 13.93 -8.44 7.76
CA GLN A 55 14.92 -9.49 8.06
C GLN A 55 16.28 -8.98 8.55
N LYS A 56 16.75 -7.85 7.99
CA LYS A 56 18.07 -7.28 8.28
C LYS A 56 18.23 -6.97 9.78
N SER A 57 19.25 -7.55 10.40
CA SER A 57 19.59 -7.25 11.79
C SER A 57 20.18 -5.85 11.94
N ASN A 58 19.74 -5.13 12.96
CA ASN A 58 20.32 -3.87 13.42
C ASN A 58 21.01 -4.04 14.78
N PRO A 59 21.87 -3.10 15.20
CA PRO A 59 22.46 -3.14 16.54
C PRO A 59 21.40 -3.29 17.65
N GLY A 60 21.61 -4.29 18.52
CA GLY A 60 20.69 -4.62 19.61
C GLY A 60 19.51 -5.52 19.23
N ASP A 61 19.46 -6.03 17.99
CA ASP A 61 18.56 -7.13 17.62
C ASP A 61 19.19 -8.48 18.00
N VAL A 62 18.35 -9.45 18.35
CA VAL A 62 18.78 -10.82 18.67
C VAL A 62 18.36 -11.78 17.54
N TRP A 63 19.00 -12.94 17.51
CA TRP A 63 18.91 -13.84 16.35
C TRP A 63 17.53 -14.52 16.22
N ASP A 64 16.80 -14.70 17.32
CA ASP A 64 15.51 -15.40 17.43
C ASP A 64 14.29 -14.48 17.38
N GLU A 65 14.46 -13.20 17.06
CA GLU A 65 13.33 -12.29 16.86
C GLU A 65 12.64 -12.51 15.51
N PRO A 66 11.30 -12.59 15.50
CA PRO A 66 10.55 -12.89 14.27
C PRO A 66 10.55 -11.72 13.28
N ILE A 67 10.71 -10.48 13.75
CA ILE A 67 10.73 -9.27 12.91
C ILE A 67 11.92 -8.40 13.32
N ARG A 68 12.74 -8.02 12.33
CA ARG A 68 13.87 -7.09 12.39
C ARG A 68 13.66 -5.98 11.35
N GLY A 69 14.73 -5.55 10.66
CA GLY A 69 14.64 -4.57 9.58
C GLY A 69 14.06 -3.23 10.01
N ASN A 70 13.58 -2.47 9.03
CA ASN A 70 12.97 -1.17 9.22
C ASN A 70 11.68 -1.25 10.04
N PHE A 71 10.88 -2.32 9.89
CA PHE A 71 9.63 -2.49 10.64
C PHE A 71 9.88 -2.56 12.14
N LYS A 72 10.91 -3.30 12.57
CA LYS A 72 11.29 -3.31 13.99
C LYS A 72 11.77 -1.93 14.46
N GLN A 73 12.51 -1.19 13.65
CA GLN A 73 12.94 0.17 14.03
C GLN A 73 11.75 1.13 14.17
N LEU A 74 10.73 1.01 13.32
CA LEU A 74 9.48 1.76 13.46
C LEU A 74 8.74 1.41 14.75
N LEU A 75 8.65 0.13 15.11
CA LEU A 75 8.07 -0.30 16.39
C LEU A 75 8.86 0.26 17.59
N LYS A 76 10.19 0.26 17.53
CA LYS A 76 11.06 0.89 18.54
C LYS A 76 10.79 2.39 18.64
N LEU A 77 10.63 3.07 17.51
CA LEU A 77 10.34 4.51 17.46
C LEU A 77 8.96 4.85 18.04
N LYS A 78 7.94 4.05 17.74
CA LYS A 78 6.60 4.19 18.36
C LYS A 78 6.63 4.00 19.87
N LYS A 79 7.44 3.06 20.36
CA LYS A 79 7.60 2.85 21.81
C LYS A 79 8.23 4.07 22.51
N SER A 80 9.17 4.76 21.87
CA SER A 80 9.76 5.99 22.40
C SER A 80 8.90 7.23 22.19
N HIS A 81 8.00 7.22 21.20
CA HIS A 81 7.08 8.31 20.87
C HIS A 81 5.65 7.78 20.75
N PRO A 82 4.92 7.54 21.85
CA PRO A 82 3.61 6.87 21.81
C PRO A 82 2.50 7.61 21.03
N HIS A 83 2.71 8.88 20.70
CA HIS A 83 1.81 9.69 19.87
C HIS A 83 2.07 9.53 18.36
N LEU A 84 3.17 8.88 17.97
CA LEU A 84 3.51 8.60 16.58
C LEU A 84 2.63 7.48 16.04
N LYS A 85 2.09 7.71 14.85
CA LYS A 85 1.36 6.72 14.05
C LYS A 85 2.17 6.36 12.80
N THR A 86 2.16 5.09 12.42
CA THR A 86 2.86 4.60 11.23
C THR A 86 1.89 4.00 10.22
N PHE A 87 2.11 4.30 8.96
CA PHE A 87 1.32 3.80 7.83
C PHE A 87 2.20 2.95 6.93
N ILE A 88 1.61 1.94 6.31
CA ILE A 88 2.22 1.27 5.16
C ILE A 88 1.62 1.87 3.88
N SER A 89 2.44 2.50 3.05
CA SER A 89 2.05 2.96 1.72
C SER A 89 2.22 1.82 0.72
N VAL A 90 1.19 1.58 -0.09
CA VAL A 90 1.19 0.55 -1.14
C VAL A 90 1.27 1.23 -2.50
N GLY A 91 2.18 0.78 -3.35
CA GLY A 91 2.31 1.25 -4.73
C GLY A 91 3.35 2.36 -4.92
N GLY A 92 2.88 3.58 -5.18
CA GLY A 92 3.67 4.70 -5.67
C GLY A 92 3.99 4.60 -7.17
N TRP A 93 4.81 5.52 -7.67
CA TRP A 93 5.13 5.64 -9.09
C TRP A 93 5.50 4.33 -9.79
N THR A 94 6.37 3.53 -9.17
CA THR A 94 6.89 2.30 -9.81
C THR A 94 5.94 1.12 -9.67
N TRP A 95 5.22 0.98 -8.55
CA TRP A 95 4.46 -0.23 -8.23
C TRP A 95 2.94 -0.04 -8.30
N SER A 96 2.48 0.96 -9.06
CA SER A 96 1.06 1.18 -9.32
C SER A 96 0.47 0.29 -10.42
N ASN A 97 1.30 -0.52 -11.08
CA ASN A 97 0.94 -1.31 -12.26
C ASN A 97 -0.16 -2.35 -12.06
N ARG A 98 -0.45 -2.73 -10.81
CA ARG A 98 -1.49 -3.75 -10.48
C ARG A 98 -2.75 -3.19 -9.87
N PHE A 99 -2.83 -1.91 -9.55
CA PHE A 99 -4.04 -1.36 -8.91
C PHE A 99 -5.29 -1.50 -9.78
N SER A 100 -5.21 -1.23 -11.09
CA SER A 100 -6.38 -1.37 -11.97
C SER A 100 -6.89 -2.82 -12.00
N ASP A 101 -5.98 -3.80 -12.01
CA ASP A 101 -6.35 -5.23 -12.00
C ASP A 101 -7.02 -5.63 -10.67
N VAL A 102 -6.42 -5.21 -9.55
CA VAL A 102 -7.00 -5.41 -8.22
C VAL A 102 -8.37 -4.74 -8.11
N ALA A 103 -8.48 -3.49 -8.54
CA ALA A 103 -9.68 -2.69 -8.41
C ALA A 103 -10.81 -3.20 -9.32
N ALA A 104 -10.51 -3.84 -10.46
CA ALA A 104 -11.51 -4.37 -11.38
C ALA A 104 -12.18 -5.67 -10.87
N ASP A 105 -11.43 -6.55 -10.21
CA ASP A 105 -11.92 -7.86 -9.77
C ASP A 105 -12.41 -7.84 -8.31
N PRO A 106 -13.70 -8.13 -8.02
CA PRO A 106 -14.21 -8.21 -6.65
C PRO A 106 -13.43 -9.18 -5.73
N VAL A 107 -12.92 -10.28 -6.27
CA VAL A 107 -12.13 -11.26 -5.51
C VAL A 107 -10.77 -10.64 -5.14
N ALA A 108 -10.08 -10.05 -6.11
CA ALA A 108 -8.80 -9.37 -5.86
C ALA A 108 -8.95 -8.17 -4.91
N ARG A 109 -10.01 -7.36 -5.05
CA ARG A 109 -10.34 -6.30 -4.07
C ARG A 109 -10.52 -6.85 -2.66
N GLY A 110 -11.22 -7.97 -2.53
CA GLY A 110 -11.42 -8.66 -1.26
C GLY A 110 -10.10 -9.15 -0.64
N ASN A 111 -9.21 -9.73 -1.46
CA ASN A 111 -7.88 -10.16 -1.04
C ASN A 111 -7.01 -8.98 -0.59
N PHE A 112 -7.02 -7.89 -1.36
CA PHE A 112 -6.30 -6.66 -1.02
C PHE A 112 -6.76 -6.08 0.32
N ALA A 113 -8.07 -5.92 0.50
CA ALA A 113 -8.63 -5.38 1.73
C ALA A 113 -8.40 -6.28 2.95
N ALA A 114 -8.47 -7.60 2.79
CA ALA A 114 -8.17 -8.54 3.86
C ALA A 114 -6.67 -8.52 4.23
N SER A 115 -5.79 -8.58 3.23
CA SER A 115 -4.34 -8.55 3.44
C SER A 115 -3.86 -7.23 4.02
N ALA A 116 -4.53 -6.09 3.75
CA ALA A 116 -4.24 -4.83 4.42
C ALA A 116 -4.37 -4.98 5.94
N VAL A 117 -5.51 -5.48 6.43
CA VAL A 117 -5.74 -5.70 7.86
C VAL A 117 -4.70 -6.66 8.46
N GLU A 118 -4.38 -7.75 7.76
CA GLU A 118 -3.37 -8.72 8.20
C GLU A 118 -1.98 -8.09 8.30
N PHE A 119 -1.59 -7.28 7.31
CA PHE A 119 -0.33 -6.56 7.30
C PHE A 119 -0.24 -5.58 8.48
N LEU A 120 -1.29 -4.78 8.71
CA LEU A 120 -1.34 -3.82 9.82
C LEU A 120 -1.22 -4.52 11.17
N ARG A 121 -1.93 -5.63 11.36
CA ARG A 121 -1.87 -6.44 12.59
C ARG A 121 -0.50 -7.06 12.80
N LYS A 122 0.06 -7.67 11.75
CA LYS A 122 1.30 -8.45 11.81
C LYS A 122 2.51 -7.56 12.12
N TYR A 123 2.59 -6.41 11.45
CA TYR A 123 3.76 -5.52 11.55
C TYR A 123 3.53 -4.27 12.42
N GLY A 124 2.34 -4.14 13.02
CA GLY A 124 2.05 -3.11 14.02
C GLY A 124 1.88 -1.69 13.47
N PHE A 125 1.44 -1.57 12.21
CA PHE A 125 1.04 -0.30 11.61
C PHE A 125 -0.33 0.15 12.11
N ASP A 126 -0.57 1.46 12.08
CA ASP A 126 -1.83 2.10 12.48
C ASP A 126 -2.75 2.39 11.29
N GLY A 127 -2.24 2.31 10.06
CA GLY A 127 -3.06 2.55 8.88
C GLY A 127 -2.39 2.12 7.57
N VAL A 128 -3.20 2.09 6.52
CA VAL A 128 -2.78 1.77 5.14
C VAL A 128 -3.02 2.98 4.26
N ASP A 129 -2.08 3.26 3.37
CA ASP A 129 -2.10 4.37 2.42
C ASP A 129 -2.02 3.82 1.00
N LEU A 130 -2.99 4.15 0.14
CA LEU A 130 -2.98 3.71 -1.25
C LEU A 130 -2.47 4.85 -2.13
N ASP A 131 -1.28 4.66 -2.69
CA ASP A 131 -0.65 5.57 -3.62
C ASP A 131 -0.75 5.01 -5.04
N TRP A 132 -1.95 5.09 -5.64
CA TRP A 132 -2.20 4.65 -7.01
C TRP A 132 -1.92 5.79 -7.98
N GLU A 133 -0.84 5.62 -8.75
CA GLU A 133 -0.36 6.54 -9.78
C GLU A 133 -0.50 5.97 -11.20
N TYR A 134 -1.63 6.16 -11.92
CA TYR A 134 -2.88 6.80 -11.49
C TYR A 134 -4.10 6.04 -12.04
N PRO A 135 -5.30 6.22 -11.47
CA PRO A 135 -6.54 5.71 -12.06
C PRO A 135 -6.78 6.27 -13.47
N VAL A 136 -7.23 5.41 -14.39
CA VAL A 136 -7.64 5.71 -15.78
C VAL A 136 -6.50 6.11 -16.73
N SER A 137 -5.69 7.11 -16.41
CA SER A 137 -4.64 7.63 -17.29
C SER A 137 -3.48 8.28 -16.51
N GLY A 138 -2.33 8.40 -17.16
CA GLY A 138 -1.07 8.82 -16.54
C GLY A 138 -0.26 7.65 -15.98
N GLY A 139 0.73 7.94 -15.14
CA GLY A 139 1.61 6.92 -14.56
C GLY A 139 2.59 6.34 -15.58
N LEU A 140 3.19 5.20 -15.23
CA LEU A 140 4.08 4.45 -16.13
C LEU A 140 3.28 3.79 -17.28
N PRO A 141 3.80 3.77 -18.53
CA PRO A 141 3.12 3.16 -19.68
C PRO A 141 2.74 1.69 -19.51
N GLY A 142 3.50 0.93 -18.72
CA GLY A 142 3.26 -0.48 -18.42
C GLY A 142 2.21 -0.73 -17.33
N ASN A 143 1.60 0.31 -16.76
CA ASN A 143 0.55 0.15 -15.77
C ASN A 143 -0.73 -0.41 -16.43
N SER A 144 -1.37 -1.38 -15.77
CA SER A 144 -2.75 -1.73 -16.10
C SER A 144 -3.65 -0.52 -15.88
N THR A 145 -4.48 -0.18 -16.87
CA THR A 145 -5.38 0.98 -16.82
C THR A 145 -6.72 0.64 -17.48
N ARG A 146 -7.81 1.21 -16.95
CA ARG A 146 -9.18 1.03 -17.44
C ARG A 146 -9.99 2.31 -17.24
N PRO A 147 -10.92 2.67 -18.15
CA PRO A 147 -11.86 3.77 -17.90
C PRO A 147 -12.67 3.59 -16.61
N GLU A 148 -12.97 2.34 -16.23
CA GLU A 148 -13.71 1.98 -15.02
C GLU A 148 -12.90 2.22 -13.73
N ASP A 149 -11.59 2.46 -13.81
CA ASP A 149 -10.73 2.74 -12.64
C ASP A 149 -11.29 3.86 -11.78
N LYS A 150 -11.92 4.87 -12.39
CA LYS A 150 -12.62 5.95 -11.69
C LYS A 150 -13.58 5.43 -10.62
N ARG A 151 -14.42 4.47 -10.98
CA ARG A 151 -15.42 3.88 -10.07
C ARG A 151 -14.82 2.77 -9.22
N ASN A 152 -13.94 1.97 -9.82
CA ASN A 152 -13.32 0.81 -9.18
C ASN A 152 -12.40 1.23 -8.03
N TYR A 153 -11.72 2.38 -8.13
CA TYR A 153 -10.89 2.89 -7.04
C TYR A 153 -11.73 3.20 -5.79
N THR A 154 -12.88 3.87 -5.96
CA THR A 154 -13.84 4.11 -4.87
C THR A 154 -14.30 2.79 -4.24
N LEU A 155 -14.63 1.78 -5.05
CA LEU A 155 -15.07 0.47 -4.56
C LEU A 155 -13.95 -0.26 -3.79
N LEU A 156 -12.71 -0.15 -4.25
CA LEU A 156 -11.54 -0.70 -3.55
C LEU A 156 -11.39 -0.05 -2.18
N LEU A 157 -11.39 1.29 -2.11
CA LEU A 157 -11.27 2.02 -0.84
C LEU A 157 -12.41 1.69 0.13
N GLN A 158 -13.64 1.56 -0.37
CA GLN A 158 -14.79 1.18 0.45
C GLN A 158 -14.67 -0.25 1.00
N GLU A 159 -14.15 -1.20 0.22
CA GLU A 159 -13.90 -2.57 0.71
C GLU A 159 -12.77 -2.59 1.75
N VAL A 160 -11.70 -1.80 1.56
CA VAL A 160 -10.63 -1.63 2.55
C VAL A 160 -11.20 -1.04 3.85
N ARG A 161 -11.92 0.10 3.79
CA ARG A 161 -12.52 0.75 4.97
C ARG A 161 -13.43 -0.22 5.74
N LYS A 162 -14.28 -0.96 5.03
CA LYS A 162 -15.16 -1.98 5.63
C LYS A 162 -14.38 -3.06 6.39
N LYS A 163 -13.25 -3.53 5.85
CA LYS A 163 -12.40 -4.54 6.54
C LYS A 163 -11.68 -3.93 7.75
N LEU A 164 -11.23 -2.67 7.64
CA LEU A 164 -10.66 -1.95 8.76
C LEU A 164 -11.69 -1.75 9.87
N ASP A 165 -12.91 -1.28 9.60
CA ASP A 165 -13.98 -1.11 10.60
C ASP A 165 -14.26 -2.40 11.37
N ALA A 166 -14.38 -3.52 10.65
CA ALA A 166 -14.58 -4.83 11.27
C ALA A 166 -13.38 -5.25 12.14
N ALA A 167 -12.17 -4.89 11.74
CA ALA A 167 -10.96 -5.14 12.51
C ALA A 167 -10.88 -4.25 13.75
N GLU A 168 -11.24 -2.98 13.65
CA GLU A 168 -11.29 -2.03 14.78
C GLU A 168 -12.24 -2.51 15.87
N ALA A 169 -13.45 -2.91 15.48
CA ALA A 169 -14.44 -3.45 16.41
C ALA A 169 -13.94 -4.69 17.16
N LYS A 170 -13.11 -5.52 16.52
CA LYS A 170 -12.52 -6.72 17.12
C LYS A 170 -11.29 -6.42 17.98
N ASP A 171 -10.44 -5.51 17.52
CA ASP A 171 -9.13 -5.25 18.10
C ASP A 171 -9.19 -4.16 19.20
N GLY A 172 -10.27 -3.40 19.27
CA GLY A 172 -10.45 -2.31 20.24
C GLY A 172 -9.52 -1.13 20.00
N LYS A 173 -9.10 -0.92 18.74
CA LYS A 173 -8.27 0.22 18.33
C LYS A 173 -8.69 0.71 16.95
N GLU A 174 -8.38 1.96 16.66
CA GLU A 174 -8.60 2.60 15.36
C GLU A 174 -7.53 2.19 14.33
N TYR A 175 -7.95 2.03 13.08
CA TYR A 175 -7.11 1.82 11.91
C TYR A 175 -7.44 2.86 10.83
N LEU A 176 -6.41 3.49 10.30
CA LEU A 176 -6.58 4.62 9.39
C LEU A 176 -6.41 4.19 7.93
N LEU A 177 -7.15 4.83 7.03
CA LEU A 177 -7.11 4.66 5.59
C LEU A 177 -6.85 6.01 4.93
N THR A 178 -5.78 6.10 4.13
CA THR A 178 -5.46 7.30 3.37
C THR A 178 -5.17 6.98 1.92
N ILE A 179 -5.10 8.03 1.11
CA ILE A 179 -4.57 7.95 -0.25
C ILE A 179 -3.59 9.07 -0.50
N ALA A 180 -2.68 8.86 -1.45
CA ALA A 180 -2.00 9.94 -2.15
C ALA A 180 -2.71 10.23 -3.47
N SER A 181 -2.99 11.51 -3.74
CA SER A 181 -3.73 11.94 -4.94
C SER A 181 -2.90 12.82 -5.85
N GLY A 182 -3.02 12.65 -7.16
CA GLY A 182 -2.50 13.60 -8.13
C GLY A 182 -3.15 14.99 -7.97
N ALA A 183 -2.38 16.04 -8.24
CA ALA A 183 -2.84 17.43 -8.13
C ALA A 183 -3.46 18.00 -9.42
N SER A 184 -3.59 17.21 -10.48
CA SER A 184 -4.03 17.66 -11.80
C SER A 184 -5.56 17.66 -11.96
N PRO A 185 -6.13 18.54 -12.83
CA PRO A 185 -7.55 18.46 -13.20
C PRO A 185 -7.94 17.12 -13.83
N GLU A 186 -7.00 16.44 -14.48
CA GLU A 186 -7.20 15.11 -15.05
C GLU A 186 -7.42 14.07 -13.95
N TYR A 187 -6.61 14.08 -12.88
CA TYR A 187 -6.82 13.20 -11.72
C TYR A 187 -8.19 13.41 -11.09
N VAL A 188 -8.61 14.68 -10.92
CA VAL A 188 -9.95 15.03 -10.42
C VAL A 188 -11.05 14.46 -11.34
N SER A 189 -10.86 14.52 -12.65
CA SER A 189 -11.82 14.01 -13.63
C SER A 189 -11.88 12.48 -13.65
N ASN A 190 -10.77 11.82 -13.31
CA ASN A 190 -10.61 10.37 -13.32
C ASN A 190 -10.88 9.69 -11.98
N THR A 191 -11.30 10.43 -10.95
CA THR A 191 -11.62 9.88 -9.62
C THR A 191 -12.96 10.41 -9.11
N GLU A 192 -13.56 9.73 -8.14
CA GLU A 192 -14.77 10.20 -7.44
C GLU A 192 -14.38 10.84 -6.10
N LEU A 193 -13.63 11.95 -6.13
CA LEU A 193 -13.05 12.58 -4.93
C LEU A 193 -14.07 12.88 -3.82
N ASP A 194 -15.30 13.22 -4.18
CA ASP A 194 -16.41 13.45 -3.24
C ASP A 194 -16.78 12.19 -2.45
N LYS A 195 -16.73 11.01 -3.09
CA LYS A 195 -17.00 9.71 -2.47
C LYS A 195 -15.77 9.15 -1.76
N ILE A 196 -14.59 9.38 -2.33
CA ILE A 196 -13.31 9.00 -1.72
C ILE A 196 -13.14 9.72 -0.37
N ALA A 197 -13.38 11.04 -0.32
CA ALA A 197 -13.28 11.84 0.89
C ALA A 197 -14.28 11.43 1.99
N GLN A 198 -15.37 10.73 1.66
CA GLN A 198 -16.30 10.15 2.63
C GLN A 198 -15.84 8.78 3.17
N THR A 199 -14.82 8.19 2.56
CA THR A 199 -14.35 6.82 2.82
C THR A 199 -13.00 6.81 3.55
N VAL A 200 -12.11 7.72 3.19
CA VAL A 200 -10.74 7.82 3.74
C VAL A 200 -10.68 8.84 4.86
N ASP A 201 -9.73 8.69 5.78
CA ASP A 201 -9.51 9.62 6.89
C ASP A 201 -8.98 10.97 6.41
N TRP A 202 -8.08 10.96 5.42
CA TRP A 202 -7.68 12.14 4.67
C TRP A 202 -7.01 11.77 3.33
N ILE A 203 -6.72 12.81 2.53
CA ILE A 203 -6.05 12.72 1.23
C ILE A 203 -4.74 13.51 1.30
N ASN A 204 -3.63 12.86 0.97
CA ASN A 204 -2.32 13.48 0.81
C ASN A 204 -2.18 13.95 -0.66
N ILE A 205 -2.45 15.23 -0.93
CA ILE A 205 -2.37 15.74 -2.31
C ILE A 205 -0.90 15.97 -2.68
N MET A 206 -0.42 15.28 -3.72
CA MET A 206 0.94 15.38 -4.24
C MET A 206 1.14 16.70 -5.02
N THR A 207 1.26 17.79 -4.27
CA THR A 207 1.38 19.16 -4.77
C THR A 207 2.82 19.55 -5.09
N TYR A 208 3.51 18.63 -5.76
CA TYR A 208 4.90 18.73 -6.22
C TYR A 208 5.02 18.06 -7.60
N ASP A 209 6.23 17.97 -8.14
CA ASP A 209 6.52 17.38 -9.46
C ASP A 209 5.75 17.99 -10.65
N PHE A 210 5.30 19.24 -10.52
CA PHE A 210 4.64 19.97 -11.62
C PHE A 210 5.56 20.16 -12.84
N ASN A 211 6.88 20.19 -12.62
CA ASN A 211 7.90 20.30 -13.66
C ASN A 211 9.13 19.47 -13.24
N GLY A 212 9.83 18.90 -14.21
CA GLY A 212 11.05 18.10 -14.03
C GLY A 212 12.01 18.24 -15.22
N ALA A 213 13.17 17.59 -15.12
CA ALA A 213 14.25 17.65 -16.11
C ALA A 213 14.10 16.60 -17.23
#